data_AF-A0AAN7EMA4-F1
#
_entry.id   AF-A0AAN7EMA4-F1
#
_cell.length_a   1.000
_cell.length_b   1.000
_cell.length_c   1.000
_cell.angle_alpha   90.00
_cell.angle_beta   90.00
_cell.angle_gamma   90.00
#
_symmetry.space_group_name_H-M   'P 1'
#
loop_
_entity.id
_entity.type
_entity.pdbx_description
1 polymer ?
#
loop_
_entity_poly.entity_id
_entity_poly.type
_entity_poly.pdbx_seq_one_letter_code
_entity_poly.pdbx_strand_id
1 'polypeptide(L)'
;MVAYSQCEYSGPSPSSIKAIEAAQGDRKPWTGELAQVWRKRGKYPLTPNETAFILQSLSIPTDTNIYLAAGDGLMEIEGLTSVYINVVTKSSLLSDEDFTSMHGNTKAALDYYVSINSDSYVGTYFGNMDKMVAAMRVFKGLYKTLFLSRRAFTEFTSQGFSGRDLMQALWKAHLEGYVMRRGSALPDCFCELKL
;
A
#
# COMPACT_ATOMS: atom_id res chain seq x y z
N MET A 1 -2.24 -0.70 8.42
CA MET A 1 -2.38 0.78 8.30
C MET A 1 -3.84 1.23 8.40
N VAL A 2 -4.77 0.59 7.69
CA VAL A 2 -6.22 0.90 7.76
C VAL A 2 -6.76 0.87 9.20
N ALA A 3 -6.52 -0.22 9.94
CA ALA A 3 -7.04 -0.39 11.31
C ALA A 3 -6.54 0.66 12.34
N TYR A 4 -5.39 1.28 12.10
CA TYR A 4 -4.84 2.30 13.00
C TYR A 4 -5.16 3.74 12.55
N SER A 5 -5.91 3.90 11.46
CA SER A 5 -6.32 5.20 10.95
C SER A 5 -7.68 5.59 11.52
N GLN A 6 -7.89 6.88 11.81
CA GLN A 6 -9.20 7.42 12.23
C GLN A 6 -10.13 7.63 11.03
N CYS A 7 -10.07 6.74 10.06
CA CYS A 7 -10.74 6.89 8.78
C CYS A 7 -12.00 6.04 8.78
N GLU A 8 -13.11 6.62 8.33
CA GLU A 8 -14.31 5.86 7.99
C GLU A 8 -14.15 5.28 6.57
N TYR A 9 -14.31 3.97 6.44
CA TYR A 9 -14.25 3.27 5.16
C TYR A 9 -15.61 2.65 4.86
N SER A 10 -16.14 2.90 3.66
CA SER A 10 -17.30 2.20 3.13
C SER A 10 -16.86 0.93 2.41
N GLY A 11 -17.48 -0.21 2.74
CA GLY A 11 -17.20 -1.49 2.08
C GLY A 11 -16.30 -2.54 2.77
N PRO A 12 -15.67 -2.33 3.96
CA PRO A 12 -15.08 -3.44 4.70
C PRO A 12 -16.14 -4.44 5.17
N SER A 13 -15.78 -5.71 5.31
CA SER A 13 -16.68 -6.71 5.91
C SER A 13 -16.99 -6.43 7.39
N PRO A 14 -18.08 -6.97 7.96
CA PRO A 14 -18.42 -6.78 9.38
C PRO A 14 -17.31 -7.23 10.35
N SER A 15 -16.55 -8.26 9.97
CA SER A 15 -15.35 -8.72 10.68
C SER A 15 -14.26 -7.64 10.68
N SER A 16 -14.01 -7.01 9.53
CA SER A 16 -13.05 -5.92 9.41
C SER A 16 -13.44 -4.68 10.21
N ILE A 17 -14.74 -4.37 10.29
CA ILE A 17 -15.22 -3.22 11.08
C ILE A 17 -14.92 -3.44 12.57
N LYS A 18 -15.28 -4.60 13.13
CA LYS A 18 -14.97 -4.95 14.54
C LYS A 18 -13.49 -4.90 14.85
N ALA A 19 -12.68 -5.37 13.90
CA ALA A 19 -11.23 -5.34 13.95
C ALA A 19 -10.65 -3.92 13.97
N ILE A 20 -11.14 -3.06 13.08
CA ILE A 20 -10.75 -1.65 13.02
C ILE A 20 -11.13 -0.95 14.33
N GLU A 21 -12.35 -1.18 14.83
CA GLU A 21 -12.80 -0.64 16.12
C GLU A 21 -11.90 -1.09 17.28
N ALA A 22 -11.55 -2.38 17.34
CA ALA A 22 -10.64 -2.93 18.35
C ALA A 22 -9.23 -2.29 18.28
N ALA A 23 -8.71 -2.04 17.08
CA ALA A 23 -7.40 -1.44 16.88
C ALA A 23 -7.38 0.09 17.12
N GLN A 24 -8.50 0.77 16.90
CA GLN A 24 -8.66 2.21 17.14
C GLN A 24 -8.75 2.54 18.63
N GLY A 25 -9.30 1.62 19.45
CA GLY A 25 -9.52 1.85 20.88
C GLY A 25 -10.38 3.09 21.11
N ASP A 26 -9.91 4.03 21.92
CA ASP A 26 -10.64 5.28 22.23
C ASP A 26 -10.62 6.33 21.10
N ARG A 27 -9.86 6.08 20.02
CA ARG A 27 -9.70 7.04 18.93
C ARG A 27 -10.92 7.03 18.02
N LYS A 28 -11.83 7.98 18.23
CA LYS A 28 -13.01 8.14 17.37
C LYS A 28 -12.61 8.40 15.90
N PRO A 29 -13.29 7.77 14.92
CA PRO A 29 -13.12 8.09 13.51
C PRO A 29 -13.47 9.55 13.20
N TRP A 30 -12.80 10.14 12.22
CA TRP A 30 -13.26 11.37 11.61
C TRP A 30 -14.49 11.09 10.77
N THR A 31 -15.53 11.90 10.96
CA THR A 31 -16.82 11.78 10.26
C THR A 31 -17.15 13.07 9.50
N GLY A 32 -18.15 13.00 8.63
CA GLY A 32 -18.69 14.16 7.91
C GLY A 32 -17.68 14.86 7.01
N GLU A 33 -17.73 16.19 6.98
CA GLU A 33 -16.88 17.02 6.11
C GLU A 33 -15.38 16.84 6.40
N LEU A 34 -15.02 16.68 7.69
CA LEU A 34 -13.63 16.45 8.09
C LEU A 34 -13.09 15.18 7.42
N ALA A 35 -13.83 14.08 7.48
CA ALA A 35 -13.42 12.83 6.84
C ALA A 35 -13.10 13.00 5.34
N GLN A 36 -13.98 13.72 4.63
CA GLN A 36 -13.80 14.00 3.20
C GLN A 36 -12.56 14.85 2.93
N VAL A 37 -12.32 15.90 3.74
CA VAL A 37 -11.14 16.77 3.59
C VAL A 37 -9.85 15.98 3.81
N TRP A 38 -9.78 15.14 4.83
CA TRP A 38 -8.59 14.35 5.12
C TRP A 38 -8.33 13.27 4.05
N ARG A 39 -9.39 12.64 3.53
CA ARG A 39 -9.30 11.70 2.42
C ARG A 39 -8.82 12.39 1.13
N LYS A 40 -9.37 13.55 0.77
CA LYS A 40 -8.91 14.37 -0.37
C LYS A 40 -7.45 14.83 -0.22
N ARG A 41 -6.98 15.08 1.00
CA ARG A 41 -5.56 15.37 1.29
C ARG A 41 -4.65 14.13 1.21
N GLY A 42 -5.18 12.96 0.84
CA GLY A 42 -4.44 11.70 0.76
C GLY A 42 -3.93 11.23 2.12
N LYS A 43 -4.61 11.58 3.22
CA LYS A 43 -4.19 11.17 4.57
C LYS A 43 -4.68 9.79 4.94
N TYR A 44 -5.73 9.32 4.28
CA TYR A 44 -6.31 8.00 4.50
C TYR A 44 -5.37 6.96 3.88
N PRO A 45 -5.03 5.87 4.58
CA PRO A 45 -4.45 4.69 3.94
C PRO A 45 -5.34 4.16 2.80
N LEU A 46 -4.71 3.53 1.80
CA LEU A 46 -5.46 2.77 0.79
C LEU A 46 -6.03 1.51 1.42
N THR A 47 -7.24 1.14 1.01
CA THR A 47 -7.76 -0.20 1.31
C THR A 47 -7.05 -1.24 0.44
N PRO A 48 -7.11 -2.54 0.79
CA PRO A 48 -6.56 -3.61 -0.03
C PRO A 48 -7.17 -3.66 -1.45
N ASN A 49 -8.48 -3.41 -1.59
CA ASN A 49 -9.15 -3.26 -2.89
C ASN A 49 -8.60 -2.08 -3.70
N GLU A 50 -8.46 -0.90 -3.07
CA GLU A 50 -7.92 0.29 -3.74
C GLU A 50 -6.46 0.07 -4.15
N THR A 51 -5.69 -0.62 -3.29
CA THR A 51 -4.31 -0.99 -3.59
C THR A 51 -4.25 -1.91 -4.80
N ALA A 52 -5.04 -3.00 -4.81
CA ALA A 52 -5.10 -3.92 -5.94
C ALA A 52 -5.47 -3.21 -7.25
N PHE A 53 -6.48 -2.34 -7.21
CA PHE A 53 -6.91 -1.56 -8.38
C PHE A 53 -5.80 -0.64 -8.92
N ILE A 54 -5.06 0.04 -8.04
CA ILE A 54 -3.93 0.88 -8.47
C ILE A 54 -2.80 0.02 -9.05
N LEU A 55 -2.48 -1.14 -8.47
CA LEU A 55 -1.47 -2.04 -9.03
C LEU A 55 -1.86 -2.55 -10.42
N GLN A 56 -3.14 -2.88 -10.64
CA GLN A 56 -3.66 -3.20 -11.98
C GLN A 56 -3.58 -2.02 -12.93
N SER A 57 -3.87 -0.81 -12.46
CA SER A 57 -3.72 0.42 -13.24
C SER A 57 -2.28 0.64 -13.68
N LEU A 58 -1.32 0.16 -12.88
CA LEU A 58 0.12 0.14 -13.14
C LEU A 58 0.58 -1.09 -13.94
N SER A 59 -0.34 -1.84 -14.53
CA SER A 59 -0.05 -3.03 -15.34
C SER A 59 0.83 -4.08 -14.63
N ILE A 60 0.74 -4.17 -13.29
CA ILE A 60 1.46 -5.19 -12.52
C ILE A 60 0.72 -6.53 -12.69
N PRO A 61 1.38 -7.57 -13.25
CA PRO A 61 0.75 -8.85 -13.52
C PRO A 61 0.17 -9.51 -12.26
N THR A 62 -1.01 -10.13 -12.37
CA THR A 62 -1.73 -10.73 -11.24
C THR A 62 -1.06 -11.98 -10.65
N ASP A 63 -0.14 -12.59 -11.39
CA ASP A 63 0.72 -13.69 -10.94
C ASP A 63 2.03 -13.22 -10.28
N THR A 64 2.23 -11.90 -10.13
CA THR A 64 3.39 -11.34 -9.41
C THR A 64 3.46 -11.86 -7.98
N ASN A 65 4.65 -12.33 -7.56
CA ASN A 65 4.93 -12.68 -6.18
C ASN A 65 5.00 -11.40 -5.32
N ILE A 66 4.08 -11.26 -4.37
CA ILE A 66 4.00 -10.09 -3.50
C ILE A 66 4.30 -10.50 -2.06
N TYR A 67 5.40 -9.97 -1.51
CA TYR A 67 5.59 -9.96 -0.07
C TYR A 67 4.86 -8.76 0.55
N LEU A 68 3.87 -9.02 1.40
CA LEU A 68 3.09 -7.99 2.07
C LEU A 68 3.75 -7.58 3.40
N ALA A 69 4.58 -6.55 3.35
CA ALA A 69 5.18 -5.90 4.51
C ALA A 69 4.14 -5.06 5.27
N ALA A 70 3.43 -5.69 6.20
CA ALA A 70 2.29 -5.09 6.90
C ALA A 70 2.26 -5.42 8.37
N GLY A 71 2.03 -4.45 9.26
CA GLY A 71 1.85 -4.73 10.69
C GLY A 71 0.66 -5.66 10.97
N ASP A 72 0.66 -6.28 12.14
CA ASP A 72 -0.26 -7.35 12.55
C ASP A 72 -1.75 -6.93 12.61
N GLY A 73 -2.06 -5.63 12.48
CA GLY A 73 -3.41 -5.09 12.36
C GLY A 73 -3.97 -5.01 10.92
N LEU A 74 -3.49 -5.84 10.00
CA LEU A 74 -4.03 -5.92 8.63
C LEU A 74 -4.99 -7.10 8.55
N MET A 75 -6.29 -6.79 8.54
CA MET A 75 -7.34 -7.79 8.83
C MET A 75 -8.21 -8.17 7.64
N GLU A 76 -7.99 -7.58 6.47
CA GLU A 76 -8.74 -7.95 5.25
C GLU A 76 -7.83 -7.94 4.02
N ILE A 77 -6.99 -8.95 3.88
CA ILE A 77 -6.09 -9.07 2.72
C ILE A 77 -6.83 -9.50 1.45
N GLU A 78 -8.08 -9.95 1.57
CA GLU A 78 -8.92 -10.54 0.51
C GLU A 78 -9.09 -9.60 -0.68
N GLY A 79 -9.18 -8.30 -0.43
CA GLY A 79 -9.26 -7.31 -1.50
C GLY A 79 -8.01 -7.27 -2.39
N LEU A 80 -6.86 -7.67 -1.84
CA LEU A 80 -5.63 -7.85 -2.59
C LEU A 80 -5.50 -9.28 -3.12
N THR A 81 -5.76 -10.29 -2.28
CA THR A 81 -5.53 -11.71 -2.64
C THR A 81 -6.56 -12.29 -3.61
N SER A 82 -7.73 -11.66 -3.75
CA SER A 82 -8.70 -11.99 -4.81
C SER A 82 -8.21 -11.59 -6.21
N VAL A 83 -7.22 -10.69 -6.30
CA VAL A 83 -6.63 -10.21 -7.56
C VAL A 83 -5.23 -10.78 -7.75
N TYR A 84 -4.39 -10.73 -6.71
CA TYR A 84 -3.01 -11.21 -6.73
C TYR A 84 -2.91 -12.53 -5.98
N ILE A 85 -2.64 -13.61 -6.70
CA ILE A 85 -2.73 -14.97 -6.14
C ILE A 85 -1.50 -15.38 -5.31
N ASN A 86 -0.35 -14.76 -5.57
CA ASN A 86 0.93 -15.12 -4.95
C ASN A 86 1.32 -14.12 -3.86
N VAL A 87 0.48 -13.99 -2.83
CA VAL A 87 0.74 -13.08 -1.69
C VAL A 87 1.30 -13.86 -0.51
N VAL A 88 2.48 -13.43 -0.07
CA VAL A 88 3.23 -14.00 1.06
C VAL A 88 3.32 -12.95 2.17
N THR A 89 3.09 -13.36 3.41
CA THR A 89 3.22 -12.51 4.61
C THR A 89 4.33 -13.04 5.51
N LYS A 90 4.80 -12.23 6.47
CA LYS A 90 5.72 -12.73 7.51
C LYS A 90 5.19 -13.95 8.27
N SER A 91 3.87 -14.02 8.53
CA SER A 91 3.28 -15.17 9.22
C SER A 91 3.32 -16.44 8.37
N SER A 92 3.36 -16.33 7.04
CA SER A 92 3.55 -17.48 6.15
C SER A 92 5.01 -17.92 5.99
N LEU A 93 5.98 -17.08 6.37
CA LEU A 93 7.42 -17.39 6.30
C LEU A 93 7.98 -17.97 7.60
N LEU A 94 7.29 -17.75 8.71
CA LEU A 94 7.74 -18.11 10.05
C LEU A 94 6.91 -19.28 10.59
N SER A 95 7.48 -20.07 11.49
CA SER A 95 6.69 -21.02 12.28
C SER A 95 5.74 -20.26 13.23
N ASP A 96 4.66 -20.91 13.66
CA ASP A 96 3.72 -20.31 14.63
C ASP A 96 4.42 -19.93 15.95
N GLU A 97 5.41 -20.71 16.38
CA GLU A 97 6.22 -20.46 17.58
C GLU A 97 7.14 -19.24 17.40
N ASP A 98 7.85 -19.14 16.27
CA ASP A 98 8.69 -17.98 15.98
C ASP A 98 7.84 -16.72 15.84
N PHE A 99 6.70 -16.80 15.15
CA PHE A 99 5.83 -15.66 14.93
C PHE A 99 5.24 -15.11 16.23
N THR A 100 4.88 -15.97 17.17
CA THR A 100 4.30 -15.58 18.46
C THR A 100 5.36 -15.09 19.46
N SER A 101 6.56 -15.68 19.44
CA SER A 101 7.67 -15.27 20.31
C SER A 101 8.36 -13.99 19.85
N MET A 102 8.31 -13.65 18.55
CA MET A 102 8.92 -12.43 18.02
C MET A 102 8.20 -11.15 18.46
N HIS A 103 8.97 -10.23 19.03
CA HIS A 103 8.51 -8.86 19.28
C HIS A 103 8.22 -8.09 17.98
N GLY A 104 7.34 -7.09 18.06
CA GLY A 104 6.93 -6.27 16.91
C GLY A 104 8.10 -5.61 16.16
N ASN A 105 9.16 -5.19 16.86
CA ASN A 105 10.36 -4.63 16.23
C ASN A 105 11.12 -5.68 15.40
N THR A 106 11.17 -6.92 15.86
CA THR A 106 11.81 -8.03 15.13
C THR A 106 11.01 -8.38 13.88
N LYS A 107 9.67 -8.39 13.97
CA LYS A 107 8.79 -8.55 12.80
C LYS A 107 9.00 -7.42 11.78
N ALA A 108 9.11 -6.18 12.24
CA ALA A 108 9.39 -5.03 11.38
C ALA A 108 10.78 -5.09 10.73
N ALA A 109 11.78 -5.64 11.43
CA ALA A 109 13.11 -5.87 10.87
C ALA A 109 13.10 -6.89 9.72
N LEU A 110 12.30 -7.96 9.83
CA LEU A 110 12.08 -8.91 8.74
C LEU A 110 11.41 -8.23 7.54
N ASP A 111 10.34 -7.46 7.78
CA ASP A 111 9.68 -6.71 6.72
C ASP A 111 10.65 -5.75 6.00
N TYR A 112 11.53 -5.08 6.75
CA TYR A 112 12.56 -4.20 6.21
C TYR A 112 13.57 -4.97 5.38
N TYR A 113 14.07 -6.10 5.88
CA TYR A 113 15.05 -6.94 5.20
C TYR A 113 14.53 -7.42 3.84
N VAL A 114 13.30 -7.94 3.78
CA VAL A 114 12.68 -8.37 2.51
C VAL A 114 12.51 -7.17 1.57
N SER A 115 12.04 -6.04 2.08
CA SER A 115 11.78 -4.83 1.27
C SER A 115 13.04 -4.25 0.60
N ILE A 116 14.19 -4.27 1.27
CA ILE A 116 15.46 -3.76 0.69
C ILE A 116 16.14 -4.76 -0.25
N ASN A 117 15.65 -6.00 -0.32
CA ASN A 117 16.21 -7.07 -1.15
C ASN A 117 15.26 -7.49 -2.29
N SER A 118 14.02 -6.97 -2.35
CA SER A 118 13.06 -7.30 -3.40
C SER A 118 13.44 -6.70 -4.75
N ASP A 119 12.97 -7.29 -5.86
CA ASP A 119 13.17 -6.73 -7.20
C ASP A 119 12.53 -5.34 -7.33
N SER A 120 11.33 -5.19 -6.77
CA SER A 120 10.54 -3.97 -6.77
C SER A 120 9.97 -3.68 -5.39
N TYR A 121 9.78 -2.41 -5.05
CA TYR A 121 9.16 -1.97 -3.81
C TYR A 121 8.03 -0.98 -4.10
N VAL A 122 6.85 -1.22 -3.51
CA VAL A 122 5.69 -0.33 -3.63
C VAL A 122 5.22 0.07 -2.23
N GLY A 123 5.37 1.34 -1.88
CA GLY A 123 4.84 1.91 -0.64
C GLY A 123 3.43 2.46 -0.84
N THR A 124 2.47 1.98 -0.06
CA THR A 124 1.09 2.51 -0.05
C THR A 124 0.96 3.79 0.81
N TYR A 125 1.97 4.07 1.63
CA TYR A 125 2.09 5.24 2.50
C TYR A 125 3.56 5.64 2.54
N PHE A 126 3.88 6.92 2.75
CA PHE A 126 5.26 7.37 2.90
C PHE A 126 5.60 7.59 4.38
N GLY A 127 5.89 6.50 5.08
CA GLY A 127 6.27 6.47 6.48
C GLY A 127 7.78 6.51 6.71
N ASN A 128 8.20 6.28 7.97
CA ASN A 128 9.63 6.24 8.31
C ASN A 128 10.32 4.99 7.75
N MET A 129 9.66 3.84 7.78
CA MET A 129 10.15 2.60 7.19
C MET A 129 10.36 2.77 5.67
N ASP A 130 9.37 3.34 4.99
CA ASP A 130 9.41 3.61 3.55
C ASP A 130 10.61 4.50 3.14
N LYS A 131 10.91 5.53 3.94
CA LYS A 131 12.09 6.40 3.73
C LYS A 131 13.39 5.61 3.86
N MET A 132 13.51 4.75 4.87
CA MET A 132 14.70 3.92 5.08
C MET A 132 14.87 2.90 3.95
N VAL A 133 13.78 2.24 3.55
CA VAL A 133 13.80 1.28 2.44
C VAL A 133 14.20 1.98 1.14
N ALA A 134 13.61 3.13 0.82
CA ALA A 134 13.95 3.89 -0.38
C ALA A 134 15.43 4.29 -0.41
N ALA A 135 15.96 4.82 0.71
CA ALA A 135 17.37 5.20 0.80
C ALA A 135 18.31 3.99 0.63
N MET A 136 18.01 2.87 1.29
CA MET A 136 18.83 1.66 1.22
C MET A 136 18.78 1.01 -0.16
N ARG A 137 17.61 1.00 -0.81
CA ARG A 137 17.47 0.48 -2.18
C ARG A 137 18.30 1.31 -3.16
N VAL A 138 18.24 2.65 -3.07
CA VAL A 138 19.09 3.54 -3.88
C VAL A 138 20.57 3.27 -3.64
N PHE A 139 20.99 3.10 -2.39
CA PHE A 139 22.39 2.75 -2.05
C PHE A 139 22.84 1.43 -2.67
N LYS A 140 21.93 0.45 -2.79
CA LYS A 140 22.18 -0.86 -3.41
C LYS A 140 22.03 -0.88 -4.93
N GLY A 141 21.75 0.26 -5.57
CA GLY A 141 21.43 0.30 -7.00
C GLY A 141 20.09 -0.35 -7.36
N LEU A 142 19.23 -0.58 -6.36
CA LEU A 142 17.87 -1.09 -6.54
C LEU A 142 16.92 0.08 -6.68
N TYR A 143 16.33 0.13 -7.85
CA TYR A 143 15.87 1.38 -8.41
C TYR A 143 14.37 1.36 -8.68
N LYS A 144 13.78 0.17 -8.71
CA LYS A 144 12.35 -0.06 -8.79
C LYS A 144 11.68 0.17 -7.43
N THR A 145 11.49 1.43 -7.04
CA THR A 145 10.77 1.89 -5.83
C THR A 145 9.67 2.91 -6.16
N LEU A 146 8.40 2.53 -6.00
CA LEU A 146 7.25 3.39 -6.27
C LEU A 146 6.48 3.71 -4.99
N PHE A 147 5.92 4.92 -4.90
CA PHE A 147 4.97 5.29 -3.84
C PHE A 147 3.63 5.65 -4.44
N LEU A 148 2.57 4.99 -3.99
CA LEU A 148 1.24 5.18 -4.54
C LEU A 148 0.66 6.54 -4.14
N SER A 149 0.15 7.28 -5.13
CA SER A 149 -0.48 8.58 -4.93
C SER A 149 -1.93 8.42 -4.48
N ARG A 150 -2.10 8.35 -3.16
CA ARG A 150 -3.42 8.30 -2.50
C ARG A 150 -4.29 9.50 -2.82
N ARG A 151 -3.66 10.68 -2.96
CA ARG A 151 -4.34 11.91 -3.36
C ARG A 151 -4.87 11.80 -4.79
N ALA A 152 -4.07 11.30 -5.73
CA ALA A 152 -4.53 11.15 -7.12
C ALA A 152 -5.75 10.22 -7.19
N PHE A 153 -5.70 9.10 -6.46
CA PHE A 153 -6.83 8.18 -6.37
C PHE A 153 -8.10 8.86 -5.83
N THR A 154 -8.02 9.61 -4.73
CA THR A 154 -9.20 10.27 -4.16
C THR A 154 -9.69 11.44 -5.00
N GLU A 155 -8.78 12.15 -5.67
CA GLU A 155 -9.11 13.27 -6.55
C GLU A 155 -9.85 12.79 -7.79
N PHE A 156 -9.34 11.79 -8.51
CA PHE A 156 -9.99 11.26 -9.71
C PHE A 156 -11.33 10.58 -9.41
N THR A 157 -11.40 9.77 -8.35
CA THR A 157 -12.68 9.16 -7.95
C THR A 157 -13.72 10.21 -7.56
N SER A 158 -13.31 11.32 -6.92
CA SER A 158 -14.22 12.43 -6.60
C SER A 158 -14.70 13.21 -7.83
N GLN A 159 -13.96 13.14 -8.93
CA GLN A 159 -14.34 13.71 -10.23
C GLN A 159 -15.21 12.74 -11.07
N GLY A 160 -15.54 11.57 -10.52
CA GLY A 160 -16.38 10.56 -11.19
C GLY A 160 -15.62 9.61 -12.12
N PHE A 161 -14.28 9.65 -12.11
CA PHE A 161 -13.49 8.68 -12.89
C PHE A 161 -13.74 7.27 -12.35
N SER A 162 -13.95 6.33 -13.26
CA SER A 162 -14.16 4.91 -12.94
C SER A 162 -13.60 4.02 -14.05
N GLY A 163 -13.45 2.72 -13.77
CA GLY A 163 -13.00 1.73 -14.76
C GLY A 163 -11.71 2.15 -15.48
N ARG A 164 -11.73 2.08 -16.81
CA ARG A 164 -10.56 2.38 -17.67
C ARG A 164 -10.07 3.82 -17.55
N ASP A 165 -10.97 4.79 -17.43
CA ASP A 165 -10.60 6.21 -17.34
C ASP A 165 -9.82 6.48 -16.06
N LEU A 166 -10.26 5.87 -14.94
CA LEU A 166 -9.53 5.95 -13.68
C LEU A 166 -8.17 5.27 -13.76
N MET A 167 -8.08 4.09 -14.39
CA MET A 167 -6.81 3.39 -14.58
C MET A 167 -5.81 4.25 -15.37
N GLN A 168 -6.26 4.86 -16.47
CA GLN A 168 -5.42 5.71 -17.30
C GLN A 168 -4.97 6.98 -16.57
N ALA A 169 -5.87 7.62 -15.81
CA ALA A 169 -5.54 8.80 -15.01
C ALA A 169 -4.53 8.45 -13.91
N LEU A 170 -4.70 7.31 -13.23
CA LEU A 170 -3.76 6.82 -12.22
C LEU A 170 -2.40 6.49 -12.82
N TRP A 171 -2.34 5.76 -13.93
CA TRP A 171 -1.10 5.48 -14.64
C TRP A 171 -0.33 6.77 -14.93
N LYS A 172 -1.02 7.75 -15.56
CA LYS A 172 -0.44 9.04 -15.89
C LYS A 172 0.05 9.80 -14.66
N ALA A 173 -0.74 9.85 -13.59
CA ALA A 173 -0.36 10.56 -12.37
C ALA A 173 0.88 9.96 -11.68
N HIS A 174 1.01 8.63 -11.67
CA HIS A 174 2.21 7.97 -11.11
C HIS A 174 3.43 8.15 -12.02
N LEU A 175 3.23 8.13 -13.34
CA LEU A 175 4.29 8.41 -14.33
C LEU A 175 4.79 9.86 -14.26
N GLU A 176 3.90 10.85 -14.14
CA GLU A 176 4.28 12.26 -14.04
C GLU A 176 4.90 12.59 -12.67
N GLY A 177 4.38 11.98 -11.60
CA GLY A 177 4.96 12.08 -10.26
C GLY A 177 6.41 11.60 -10.22
N TYR A 178 6.72 10.59 -11.03
CA TYR A 178 8.07 10.09 -11.28
C TYR A 178 8.94 11.14 -12.00
N VAL A 179 8.52 11.63 -13.17
CA VAL A 179 9.28 12.60 -13.97
C VAL A 179 9.61 13.87 -13.18
N MET A 180 8.69 14.33 -12.33
CA MET A 180 8.87 15.56 -11.54
C MET A 180 9.69 15.37 -10.27
N ARG A 181 10.24 14.17 -9.99
CA ARG A 181 10.93 13.79 -8.73
C ARG A 181 10.14 14.12 -7.45
N ARG A 182 8.82 14.30 -7.58
CA ARG A 182 7.90 14.58 -6.45
C ARG A 182 7.39 13.29 -5.81
N GLY A 183 7.43 12.18 -6.55
CA GLY A 183 7.43 10.82 -6.03
C GLY A 183 8.88 10.33 -5.95
N SER A 184 9.22 9.70 -4.83
CA SER A 184 10.54 9.17 -4.51
C SER A 184 11.12 8.31 -5.63
N ALA A 185 12.46 8.25 -5.68
CA ALA A 185 13.29 7.69 -6.75
C ALA A 185 12.77 6.37 -7.37
N LEU A 186 12.29 6.46 -8.61
CA LEU A 186 12.56 5.44 -9.61
C LEU A 186 13.71 5.96 -10.50
N PRO A 187 14.42 5.09 -11.21
CA PRO A 187 14.93 5.32 -12.55
C PRO A 187 14.18 4.43 -13.54
N ASP A 188 14.50 4.60 -14.81
CA ASP A 188 13.71 4.33 -16.01
C ASP A 188 13.18 2.90 -16.23
N CYS A 189 13.38 1.97 -15.30
CA CYS A 189 13.20 0.52 -15.51
C CYS A 189 11.84 -0.07 -15.12
N PHE A 190 10.86 0.70 -14.64
CA PHE A 190 9.50 0.18 -14.35
C PHE A 190 8.56 0.29 -15.55
N CYS A 191 8.86 1.18 -16.51
CA CYS A 191 7.97 1.52 -17.62
C CYS A 191 8.38 0.87 -18.96
N GLU A 192 9.51 0.16 -19.01
CA GLU A 192 10.03 -0.45 -20.24
C GLU A 192 10.03 -1.98 -20.16
N LEU A 193 8.84 -2.58 -20.11
CA LEU A 193 8.62 -3.89 -20.72
C LEU A 193 7.33 -3.78 -21.54
N LYS A 194 7.50 -3.52 -22.84
CA LYS A 194 6.49 -3.93 -23.82
C LYS A 194 6.49 -5.46 -23.84
N LEU A 195 5.29 -6.03 -23.81
CA LEU A 195 4.97 -7.45 -24.02
C LEU A 195 5.79 -8.08 -25.16
#